data_AF-A0A1Y1KQ66-F1
#
_entry.id   AF-A0A1Y1KQ66-F1
#
_cell.length_a   1.000
_cell.length_b   1.000
_cell.length_c   1.000
_cell.angle_alpha   90.00
_cell.angle_beta   90.00
_cell.angle_gamma   90.00
#
_symmetry.space_group_name_H-M   'P 1'
#
loop_
_entity.id
_entity.type
_entity.pdbx_description
1 polymer ?
#
loop_
_entity_poly.entity_id
_entity_poly.type
_entity_poly.pdbx_seq_one_letter_code
_entity_poly.pdbx_strand_id
1 'polypeptide(L)'
;HKRVLVDGPSADPTLAVPRQAVPLAKCLLSQFVVEGLIRGSRHGAVKKLWEKNEIDAKWKESNWAKKREQIQRRKNLTDFDRFKVLRLKKQRRFEERKALAKVKASA
;
A
#
# COMPACT_ATOMS: atom_id res chain seq x y z
N HIS A 1 14.62 17.06 19.88
CA HIS A 1 13.43 16.19 19.94
C HIS A 1 13.39 15.25 18.73
N LYS A 2 13.53 13.93 18.90
CA LYS A 2 13.55 12.93 17.80
C LYS A 2 12.44 11.87 17.89
N ARG A 3 11.42 12.12 18.72
CA ARG A 3 10.29 11.21 18.96
C ARG A 3 8.98 11.92 18.66
N VAL A 4 8.03 11.17 18.13
CA VAL A 4 6.68 11.63 17.81
C VAL A 4 5.65 10.71 18.46
N LEU A 5 4.51 11.27 18.86
CA LEU A 5 3.36 10.49 19.32
C LEU A 5 2.56 10.05 18.08
N VAL A 6 2.41 8.75 17.89
CA VAL A 6 1.64 8.17 16.77
C VAL A 6 0.37 7.52 17.30
N ASP A 7 -0.68 7.51 16.48
CA ASP A 7 -1.96 6.86 16.74
C ASP A 7 -2.53 6.41 15.40
N GLY A 8 -2.79 5.11 15.24
CA GLY A 8 -3.27 4.51 14.00
C GLY A 8 -4.65 3.88 14.21
N PRO A 9 -5.75 4.64 14.09
CA PRO A 9 -7.11 4.18 14.38
C PRO A 9 -7.78 3.41 13.22
N SER A 10 -6.98 2.85 12.31
CA SER A 10 -7.45 2.09 11.15
C SER A 10 -8.47 1.03 11.54
N ALA A 11 -9.48 0.84 10.69
CA ALA A 11 -10.49 -0.20 10.91
C ALA A 11 -9.93 -1.61 10.69
N ASP A 12 -8.87 -1.75 9.89
CA ASP A 12 -8.15 -3.01 9.67
C ASP A 12 -7.23 -3.30 10.87
N PRO A 13 -7.44 -4.40 11.63
CA PRO A 13 -6.61 -4.73 12.79
C PRO A 13 -5.13 -4.95 12.45
N THR A 14 -4.81 -5.33 11.21
CA THR A 14 -3.43 -5.54 10.78
C THR A 14 -2.67 -4.23 10.55
N LEU A 15 -3.41 -3.13 10.36
CA LEU A 15 -2.87 -1.78 10.14
C LEU A 15 -3.07 -0.88 11.37
N ALA A 16 -3.92 -1.29 12.32
CA ALA A 16 -4.16 -0.56 13.54
C ALA A 16 -2.90 -0.50 14.41
N VAL A 17 -2.60 0.69 14.93
CA VAL A 17 -1.45 0.93 15.81
C VAL A 17 -1.93 1.67 17.05
N PRO A 18 -1.76 1.10 18.26
CA PRO A 18 -2.16 1.77 19.49
C PRO A 18 -1.35 3.05 19.71
N ARG A 19 -1.93 4.02 20.42
CA ARG A 19 -1.25 5.29 20.72
C ARG A 19 0.06 5.05 21.46
N GLN A 20 1.19 5.44 20.87
CA GLN A 20 2.51 5.25 21.46
C GLN A 20 3.52 6.28 20.95
N ALA A 21 4.65 6.44 21.66
CA ALA A 21 5.73 7.30 21.22
C ALA A 21 6.75 6.50 20.38
N VAL A 22 7.06 6.96 19.16
CA VAL A 22 7.98 6.31 18.22
C VAL A 22 9.11 7.26 17.81
N PRO A 23 10.36 6.78 17.64
CA PRO A 23 11.44 7.57 17.07
C PRO A 23 11.15 7.94 15.61
N LEU A 24 11.39 9.20 15.22
CA LEU A 24 11.14 9.68 13.86
C LEU A 24 11.93 8.90 12.80
N ALA A 25 13.12 8.38 13.15
CA ALA A 25 13.94 7.53 12.28
C ALA A 25 13.31 6.19 11.91
N LYS A 26 12.29 5.72 12.65
CA LYS A 26 11.54 4.49 12.34
C LYS A 26 10.23 4.76 11.58
N CYS A 27 9.97 6.02 11.22
CA CYS A 27 8.77 6.43 10.53
C CYS A 27 9.11 6.91 9.13
N LEU A 28 8.24 6.61 8.17
CA LEU A 28 8.24 7.21 6.85
C LEU A 28 6.93 7.98 6.69
N LEU A 29 7.02 9.22 6.21
CA LEU A 29 5.84 10.04 5.98
C LEU A 29 5.18 9.62 4.65
N SER A 30 3.86 9.49 4.68
CA SER A 30 3.05 9.36 3.48
C SER A 30 2.62 10.75 2.99
N GLN A 31 2.01 10.79 1.81
CA GLN A 31 1.41 11.99 1.23
C GLN A 31 0.06 12.37 1.86
N PHE A 32 -0.51 11.51 2.71
CA PHE A 32 -1.85 11.70 3.25
C PHE A 32 -1.82 12.61 4.47
N VAL A 33 -2.68 13.63 4.47
CA VAL A 33 -2.86 14.57 5.57
C VAL A 33 -4.30 14.45 6.08
N VAL A 34 -4.46 14.32 7.40
CA VAL A 34 -5.76 14.35 8.05
C VAL A 34 -6.08 15.80 8.39
N GLU A 35 -6.90 16.44 7.57
CA GLU A 35 -7.27 17.83 7.75
C GLU A 35 -8.12 18.03 9.02
N GLY A 36 -7.91 19.17 9.69
CA GLY A 36 -8.63 19.53 10.92
C GLY A 36 -8.16 18.80 12.18
N LEU A 37 -7.08 18.02 12.13
CA LEU A 37 -6.52 17.35 13.30
C LEU A 37 -5.73 18.34 14.18
N ILE A 38 -6.18 18.53 15.42
CA ILE A 38 -5.53 19.41 16.39
C ILE A 38 -4.44 18.64 17.15
N ARG A 39 -3.33 19.32 17.47
CA ARG A 39 -2.25 18.74 18.28
C ARG A 39 -2.80 18.27 19.63
N GLY A 40 -2.55 17.00 19.96
CA GLY A 40 -2.97 16.41 21.23
C GLY A 40 -4.39 15.83 21.24
N SER A 41 -5.09 15.77 20.10
CA SER A 41 -6.36 15.05 19.99
C SER A 41 -6.27 13.62 20.51
N ARG A 42 -7.30 13.18 21.25
CA ARG A 42 -7.43 11.80 21.77
C ARG A 42 -7.87 10.83 20.67
N HIS A 43 -7.69 9.53 20.90
CA HIS A 43 -7.95 8.46 19.93
C HIS A 43 -9.32 8.57 19.24
N GLY A 44 -10.40 8.79 20.00
CA GLY A 44 -11.74 8.91 19.41
C GLY A 44 -11.88 10.07 18.41
N ALA A 45 -11.21 11.20 18.64
CA ALA A 45 -11.22 12.32 17.69
C ALA A 45 -10.36 12.02 16.45
N VAL A 46 -9.19 11.37 16.64
CA VAL A 46 -8.35 10.92 15.52
C VAL A 46 -9.13 9.94 14.65
N LYS A 47 -9.81 8.96 15.24
CA LYS A 47 -10.62 7.96 14.53
C LYS A 47 -11.73 8.60 13.68
N LYS A 48 -12.51 9.50 14.26
CA LYS A 48 -13.57 10.22 13.54
C LYS A 48 -13.04 11.00 12.32
N LEU A 49 -11.91 11.70 12.48
CA LEU A 49 -11.30 12.44 11.38
C LEU A 49 -10.62 11.52 10.36
N TRP A 50 -10.05 10.39 10.79
CA TRP A 50 -9.46 9.38 9.93
C TRP A 50 -10.50 8.76 9.00
N GLU A 51 -11.66 8.40 9.55
CA GLU A 51 -12.82 7.89 8.81
C GLU A 51 -13.39 8.96 7.87
N LYS A 52 -13.60 10.19 8.36
CA LYS A 52 -14.08 11.32 7.53
C LYS A 52 -13.18 11.61 6.33
N ASN A 53 -11.87 11.47 6.49
CA ASN A 53 -10.90 11.69 5.42
C ASN A 53 -10.65 10.45 4.57
N GLU A 54 -11.32 9.32 4.86
CA GLU A 54 -11.24 8.06 4.12
C GLU A 54 -9.80 7.56 3.94
N ILE A 55 -8.98 7.72 4.97
CA ILE A 55 -7.52 7.45 4.88
C ILE A 55 -7.25 5.98 4.55
N ASP A 56 -8.01 5.04 5.09
CA ASP A 56 -7.84 3.61 4.80
C ASP A 56 -8.11 3.29 3.33
N ALA A 57 -9.13 3.92 2.72
CA ALA A 57 -9.45 3.75 1.31
C ALA A 57 -8.33 4.34 0.43
N LYS A 58 -7.95 5.60 0.70
CA LYS A 58 -6.84 6.28 0.01
C LYS A 58 -5.53 5.50 0.12
N TRP A 59 -5.24 4.93 1.30
CA TRP A 59 -4.09 4.08 1.50
C TRP A 59 -4.14 2.83 0.63
N LYS A 60 -5.25 2.08 0.64
CA LYS A 60 -5.43 0.86 -0.17
C LYS A 60 -5.30 1.11 -1.67
N GLU A 61 -5.79 2.26 -2.14
CA GLU A 61 -5.69 2.64 -3.55
C GLU A 61 -4.29 3.09 -3.97
N SER A 62 -3.46 3.50 -3.01
CA SER A 62 -2.11 3.97 -3.28
C SER A 62 -1.23 2.90 -3.94
N ASN A 63 -0.34 3.34 -4.83
CA ASN A 63 0.67 2.47 -5.43
C ASN A 63 1.58 1.83 -4.37
N TRP A 64 1.77 2.51 -3.23
CA TRP A 64 2.56 1.98 -2.12
C TRP A 64 1.90 0.74 -1.52
N ALA A 65 0.63 0.82 -1.14
CA ALA A 65 -0.10 -0.31 -0.58
C ALA A 65 -0.18 -1.47 -1.59
N LYS A 66 -0.55 -1.18 -2.85
CA LYS A 66 -0.61 -2.17 -3.93
C LYS A 66 0.73 -2.89 -4.14
N LYS A 67 1.85 -2.16 -4.12
CA LYS A 67 3.19 -2.74 -4.24
C LYS A 67 3.54 -3.61 -3.02
N ARG A 68 3.20 -3.17 -1.81
CA ARG A 68 3.44 -3.94 -0.58
C ARG A 68 2.65 -5.24 -0.59
N GLU A 69 1.37 -5.19 -0.99
CA GLU A 69 0.53 -6.37 -1.14
C GLU A 69 1.09 -7.31 -2.21
N GLN A 70 1.51 -6.79 -3.38
CA GLN A 70 2.12 -7.59 -4.42
C GLN A 70 3.40 -8.31 -3.94
N ILE A 71 4.23 -7.64 -3.13
CA ILE A 71 5.43 -8.24 -2.54
C ILE A 71 5.03 -9.37 -1.58
N GLN A 72 4.04 -9.15 -0.71
CA GLN A 72 3.57 -10.19 0.21
C GLN A 72 2.99 -11.40 -0.54
N ARG A 73 2.16 -11.15 -1.56
CA ARG A 73 1.61 -12.22 -2.40
C ARG A 73 2.70 -13.03 -3.08
N ARG A 74 3.77 -12.38 -3.58
CA ARG A 74 4.93 -13.05 -4.18
C ARG A 74 5.72 -13.89 -3.17
N LYS A 75 5.88 -13.41 -1.93
CA LYS A 75 6.54 -14.15 -0.85
C LYS A 75 5.76 -15.42 -0.49
N ASN A 76 4.44 -15.38 -0.58
CA ASN A 76 3.56 -16.48 -0.19
C ASN A 76 3.28 -17.49 -1.33
N LEU A 77 3.95 -17.40 -2.48
CA LEU A 77 3.74 -18.33 -3.59
C LEU A 77 4.34 -19.70 -3.32
N THR A 78 3.52 -20.74 -3.50
CA THR A 78 3.97 -22.13 -3.55
C THR A 78 4.78 -22.39 -4.82
N ASP A 79 5.48 -23.53 -4.89
CA ASP A 79 6.25 -23.90 -6.07
C ASP A 79 5.37 -24.08 -7.31
N PHE A 80 4.21 -24.73 -7.14
CA PHE A 80 3.24 -24.89 -8.22
C PHE A 80 2.70 -23.54 -8.72
N ASP A 81 2.44 -22.58 -7.83
CA ASP A 81 1.99 -21.26 -8.26
C ASP A 81 3.10 -20.48 -8.97
N ARG A 82 4.37 -20.64 -8.57
CA ARG A 82 5.52 -20.10 -9.31
C ARG A 82 5.61 -20.68 -10.72
N PHE A 83 5.36 -21.97 -10.89
CA PHE A 83 5.28 -22.60 -12.21
C PHE A 83 4.12 -22.02 -13.06
N LYS A 84 2.91 -21.87 -12.50
CA LYS A 84 1.79 -21.22 -13.20
C LYS A 84 2.14 -19.79 -13.63
N VAL A 85 2.72 -18.99 -12.73
CA VAL A 85 3.15 -17.61 -13.03
C VAL A 85 4.17 -17.60 -14.17
N LEU A 86 5.11 -18.55 -14.19
CA LEU A 86 6.09 -18.68 -15.27
C LEU A 86 5.43 -18.95 -16.62
N ARG A 87 4.49 -19.92 -16.67
CA ARG A 87 3.76 -20.27 -17.89
C ARG A 87 2.93 -19.09 -18.42
N LEU A 88 2.17 -18.43 -17.55
CA LEU A 88 1.36 -17.26 -17.92
C LEU A 88 2.23 -16.08 -18.40
N LYS A 89 3.38 -15.84 -17.77
CA LYS A 89 4.35 -14.82 -18.24
C LYS A 89 4.88 -15.14 -19.62
N LYS A 90 5.14 -16.42 -19.94
CA LYS A 90 5.61 -16.84 -21.26
C LYS A 90 4.56 -16.58 -22.34
N GLN A 91 3.29 -16.92 -22.05
CA GLN A 91 2.16 -16.65 -22.96
C GLN A 91 1.98 -15.15 -23.20
N ARG A 92 1.97 -14.34 -22.13
CA ARG A 92 1.82 -12.88 -22.24
C ARG A 92 2.93 -12.26 -23.08
N ARG A 93 4.20 -12.63 -22.85
CA ARG A 93 5.34 -12.14 -23.63
C ARG A 93 5.26 -12.51 -25.11
N PHE A 94 4.72 -13.68 -25.43
CA PHE A 94 4.56 -14.10 -26.81
C PHE A 94 3.56 -13.20 -27.55
N GLU A 95 2.39 -12.97 -26.96
CA GLU A 95 1.38 -12.06 -27.53
C GLU A 95 1.86 -10.61 -27.62
N GLU A 96 2.52 -10.10 -26.58
CA GLU A 96 3.14 -8.76 -26.57
C GLU A 96 4.11 -8.59 -27.75
N ARG A 97 4.97 -9.58 -28.00
CA ARG A 97 5.94 -9.56 -29.12
C ARG A 97 5.26 -9.63 -30.47
N LYS A 98 4.24 -10.47 -30.62
CA LYS A 98 3.45 -10.58 -31.85
C LYS A 98 2.78 -9.26 -32.20
N ALA A 99 2.14 -8.62 -31.21
CA ALA A 99 1.52 -7.31 -31.37
C ALA A 99 2.56 -6.24 -31.75
N LEU A 100 3.70 -6.21 -31.05
CA LEU A 100 4.79 -5.26 -31.33
C LEU A 100 5.36 -5.44 -32.75
N ALA A 101 5.56 -6.68 -33.20
CA ALA A 101 6.05 -6.95 -34.55
C ALA A 101 5.06 -6.45 -35.62
N LYS A 102 3.76 -6.63 -35.39
CA LYS A 102 2.71 -6.09 -36.28
C LYS A 102 2.75 -4.56 -36.34
N VAL A 103 2.82 -3.88 -35.19
CA VAL A 103 2.90 -2.42 -35.13
C VAL A 103 4.15 -1.89 -35.84
N LYS A 104 5.31 -2.53 -35.64
CA LYS A 104 6.56 -2.17 -36.31
C LYS A 104 6.54 -2.39 -37.82
N ALA A 105 5.82 -3.40 -38.31
CA ALA A 105 5.70 -3.65 -39.74
C ALA A 105 4.75 -2.65 -40.43
N SER A 106 3.83 -2.05 -39.68
CA SER A 106 2.89 -1.03 -40.17
C SER A 106 3.35 0.42 -39.99
N ALA A 107 4.46 0.63 -39.29
CA ALA A 107 5.07 1.95 -39.04
C ALA A 107 6.28 2.14 -39.95
#